data_AF-J9BYQ5-F1
#
_entry.id   AF-J9BYQ5-F1
#
_cell.length_a   1.000
_cell.length_b   1.000
_cell.length_c   1.000
_cell.angle_alpha   90.00
_cell.angle_beta   90.00
_cell.angle_gamma   90.00
#
_symmetry.space_group_name_H-M   'P 1'
#
loop_
_entity.id
_entity.type
_entity.pdbx_description
1 polymer ?
#
loop_
_entity_poly.entity_id
_entity_poly.type
_entity_poly.pdbx_seq_one_letter_code
_entity_poly.pdbx_strand_id
1 'polypeptide(L)'
;AGRILSAYALDRQGIVAAVSKMAFGNQRGVKINHNVDERNLFAAGFGDIICEVRNGKVGELAITYTEIGEVLEESVFQYKDMTISMAEALETWKEPLEKVFKTRSGSETDDATKNVDHGVYDTKDVHICSHKIAQPTVFIPVFPGTNCEYDSTKAFERAGAKVITKVFKNLDAADIRDS
;
A
#
# COMPACT_ATOMS: atom_id res chain seq x y z
N ALA A 1 11.44 -20.10 -0.02
CA ALA A 1 10.53 -18.98 -0.33
C ALA A 1 9.78 -18.58 0.94
N GLY A 2 9.40 -17.31 1.12
CA GLY A 2 8.67 -16.84 2.30
C GLY A 2 9.49 -16.57 3.57
N ARG A 3 10.81 -16.40 3.46
CA ARG A 3 11.70 -16.07 4.58
C ARG A 3 11.80 -14.57 4.88
N ILE A 4 11.41 -13.74 3.92
CA ILE A 4 11.41 -12.28 4.01
C ILE A 4 9.97 -11.84 4.24
N LEU A 5 9.75 -11.00 5.26
CA LEU A 5 8.45 -10.42 5.61
C LEU A 5 8.14 -9.20 4.75
N SER A 6 9.11 -8.30 4.62
CA SER A 6 9.04 -7.10 3.80
C SER A 6 10.43 -6.78 3.22
N ALA A 7 10.48 -6.09 2.08
CA ALA A 7 11.74 -5.68 1.47
C ALA A 7 11.61 -4.32 0.80
N TYR A 8 12.70 -3.55 0.81
CA TYR A 8 12.77 -2.23 0.18
C TYR A 8 14.13 -2.04 -0.49
N ALA A 9 14.11 -1.63 -1.76
CA ALA A 9 15.33 -1.37 -2.52
C ALA A 9 15.89 0.02 -2.16
N LEU A 10 17.18 0.06 -1.85
CA LEU A 10 17.86 1.30 -1.51
C LEU A 10 18.02 2.21 -2.73
N ASP A 11 17.83 3.51 -2.50
CA ASP A 11 18.03 4.57 -3.48
C ASP A 11 19.20 5.48 -3.06
N ARG A 12 19.32 6.65 -3.67
CA ARG A 12 20.38 7.63 -3.36
C ARG A 12 20.31 8.21 -1.94
N GLN A 13 19.21 8.03 -1.22
CA GLN A 13 18.94 8.62 0.09
C GLN A 13 19.38 7.71 1.25
N GLY A 14 19.75 6.46 0.94
CA GLY A 14 20.33 5.53 1.90
C GLY A 14 19.33 4.83 2.83
N ILE A 15 19.88 4.21 3.87
CA ILE A 15 19.18 3.31 4.78
C ILE A 15 18.07 4.04 5.53
N VAL A 16 18.35 5.24 6.05
CA VAL A 16 17.39 5.99 6.88
C VAL A 16 16.11 6.29 6.10
N ALA A 17 16.22 6.78 4.87
CA ALA A 17 15.06 7.09 4.05
C ALA A 17 14.25 5.82 3.71
N ALA A 18 14.92 4.70 3.46
CA ALA A 18 14.27 3.43 3.19
C ALA A 18 13.49 2.92 4.42
N VAL A 19 14.12 2.87 5.59
CA VAL A 19 13.45 2.39 6.81
C VAL A 19 12.32 3.33 7.26
N SER A 20 12.46 4.64 7.08
CA SER A 20 11.37 5.60 7.33
C SER A 20 10.17 5.33 6.43
N LYS A 21 10.37 5.14 5.12
CA LYS A 21 9.28 4.84 4.18
C LYS A 21 8.60 3.51 4.48
N MET A 22 9.38 2.48 4.84
CA MET A 22 8.84 1.18 5.27
C MET A 22 7.97 1.31 6.53
N ALA A 23 8.39 2.16 7.47
CA ALA A 23 7.73 2.37 8.75
C ALA A 23 6.47 3.25 8.64
N PHE A 24 6.43 4.25 7.75
CA PHE A 24 5.28 5.15 7.61
C PHE A 24 3.97 4.42 7.29
N GLY A 25 4.03 3.34 6.50
CA GLY A 25 2.85 2.58 6.10
C GLY A 25 2.20 1.76 7.22
N ASN A 26 2.98 1.33 8.21
CA ASN A 26 2.51 0.41 9.27
C ASN A 26 2.67 0.97 10.70
N GLN A 27 3.20 2.19 10.83
CA GLN A 27 3.43 2.89 12.11
C GLN A 27 4.34 2.14 13.09
N ARG A 28 5.16 1.19 12.61
CA ARG A 28 6.14 0.48 13.44
C ARG A 28 7.46 1.23 13.46
N GLY A 29 8.05 1.38 14.63
CA GLY A 29 9.36 2.03 14.77
C GLY A 29 10.52 1.16 14.31
N VAL A 30 11.70 1.75 14.23
CA VAL A 30 12.94 1.06 13.86
C VAL A 30 14.06 1.53 14.76
N LYS A 31 14.80 0.57 15.33
CA LYS A 31 16.02 0.82 16.08
C LYS A 31 17.22 0.35 15.28
N ILE A 32 18.05 1.30 14.89
CA ILE A 32 19.27 1.03 14.13
C ILE A 32 20.39 0.68 15.11
N ASN A 33 21.17 -0.36 14.77
CA ASN A 33 22.27 -0.81 15.59
C ASN A 33 23.38 0.24 15.69
N HIS A 34 23.98 0.36 16.89
CA HIS A 34 25.03 1.33 17.18
C HIS A 34 26.34 1.11 16.37
N ASN A 35 26.52 -0.08 15.79
CA ASN A 35 27.68 -0.47 15.00
C ASN A 35 27.59 -0.03 13.53
N VAL A 36 26.43 0.46 13.08
CA VAL A 36 26.27 1.01 11.73
C VAL A 36 26.89 2.40 11.69
N ASP A 37 27.80 2.64 10.75
CA ASP A 37 28.44 3.95 10.60
C ASP A 37 27.44 5.01 10.11
N GLU A 38 27.52 6.22 10.66
CA GLU A 38 26.65 7.35 10.32
C GLU A 38 26.73 7.74 8.84
N ARG A 39 27.88 7.52 8.19
CA ARG A 39 28.06 7.77 6.76
C ARG A 39 27.28 6.78 5.91
N ASN A 40 27.15 5.54 6.38
CA ASN A 40 26.41 4.49 5.66
C ASN A 40 24.89 4.70 5.76
N LEU A 41 24.41 5.37 6.81
CA LEU A 41 22.99 5.67 7.00
C LEU A 41 22.39 6.48 5.85
N PHE A 42 23.18 7.38 5.26
CA PHE A 42 22.77 8.29 4.20
C PHE A 42 23.54 8.07 2.88
N ALA A 43 24.38 7.04 2.81
CA ALA A 43 25.10 6.69 1.59
C ALA A 43 24.13 6.12 0.53
N ALA A 44 24.44 6.36 -0.74
CA ALA A 44 23.68 5.77 -1.83
C ALA A 44 23.93 4.24 -1.87
N GLY A 45 22.87 3.46 -1.68
CA GLY A 45 22.92 2.00 -1.66
C GLY A 45 22.34 1.37 -2.93
N PHE A 46 22.72 1.85 -4.12
CA PHE A 46 22.14 1.33 -5.35
C PHE A 46 22.44 -0.16 -5.54
N GLY A 47 21.38 -0.98 -5.60
CA GLY A 47 21.49 -2.43 -5.71
C GLY A 47 21.40 -3.17 -4.37
N ASP A 48 21.44 -2.44 -3.26
CA ASP A 48 21.21 -3.02 -1.93
C ASP A 48 19.71 -3.12 -1.64
N ILE A 49 19.33 -4.13 -0.85
CA ILE A 49 17.95 -4.39 -0.46
C ILE A 49 17.88 -4.56 1.05
N ILE A 50 17.08 -3.72 1.71
CA ILE A 50 16.72 -3.89 3.11
C ILE A 50 15.63 -4.96 3.18
N CYS A 51 15.81 -5.96 4.02
CA CYS A 51 14.84 -7.03 4.23
C CYS A 51 14.48 -7.13 5.71
N GLU A 52 13.18 -7.16 6.01
CA GLU A 52 12.66 -7.54 7.31
C GLU A 52 12.50 -9.06 7.37
N VAL A 53 13.03 -9.68 8.42
CA VAL A 53 13.02 -11.13 8.61
C VAL A 53 12.54 -11.41 10.01
N ARG A 54 11.82 -12.53 10.19
CA ARG A 54 11.34 -12.92 11.51
C ARG A 54 12.52 -13.16 12.46
N ASN A 55 12.35 -12.78 13.73
CA ASN A 55 13.37 -12.99 14.75
C ASN A 55 13.83 -14.47 14.78
N GLY A 56 15.14 -14.69 14.88
CA GLY A 56 15.77 -16.01 14.88
C GLY A 56 15.80 -16.72 13.52
N LYS A 57 15.32 -16.09 12.44
CA LYS A 57 15.28 -16.68 11.08
C LYS A 57 16.28 -16.08 10.11
N VAL A 58 17.08 -15.09 10.55
CA VAL A 58 18.11 -14.44 9.74
C VAL A 58 19.16 -15.45 9.26
N GLY A 59 19.55 -16.42 10.08
CA GLY A 59 20.52 -17.47 9.70
C GLY A 59 20.02 -18.46 8.63
N GLU A 60 18.73 -18.43 8.28
CA GLU A 60 18.20 -19.23 7.16
C GLU A 60 18.45 -18.55 5.79
N LEU A 61 19.02 -17.35 5.78
CA LEU A 61 19.41 -16.63 4.59
C LEU A 61 20.78 -17.12 4.11
N ALA A 62 20.79 -17.81 2.97
CA ALA A 62 22.02 -18.25 2.30
C ALA A 62 22.60 -17.12 1.42
N ILE A 63 22.69 -15.90 1.96
CA ILE A 63 23.22 -14.70 1.28
C ILE A 63 24.11 -13.92 2.25
N THR A 64 25.00 -13.09 1.72
CA THR A 64 25.73 -12.11 2.52
C THR A 64 24.76 -11.03 2.98
N TYR A 65 24.73 -10.73 4.28
CA TYR A 65 23.89 -9.69 4.85
C TYR A 65 24.61 -8.94 5.96
N THR A 66 24.13 -7.74 6.25
CA THR A 66 24.54 -6.93 7.39
C THR A 66 23.30 -6.65 8.23
N GLU A 67 23.35 -6.98 9.52
CA GLU A 67 22.27 -6.68 10.44
C GLU A 67 22.31 -5.20 10.85
N ILE A 68 21.39 -4.41 10.31
CA ILE A 68 21.36 -2.96 10.50
C ILE A 68 20.50 -2.51 11.69
N GLY A 69 19.64 -3.38 12.22
CA GLY A 69 18.74 -3.02 13.32
C GLY A 69 17.54 -3.96 13.47
N GLU A 70 16.61 -3.55 14.33
CA GLU A 70 15.37 -4.26 14.66
C GLU A 70 14.13 -3.36 14.51
N VAL A 71 12.98 -3.97 14.23
CA VAL A 71 11.69 -3.28 14.14
C VAL A 71 11.02 -3.27 15.52
N LEU A 72 10.60 -2.10 15.97
CA LEU A 72 9.92 -1.89 17.24
C LEU A 72 8.39 -1.86 17.06
N GLU A 73 7.65 -2.19 18.11
CA GLU A 73 6.20 -1.94 18.16
C GLU A 73 5.90 -0.46 18.43
N GLU A 74 6.76 0.21 19.20
CA GLU A 74 6.68 1.65 19.44
C GLU A 74 6.94 2.44 18.16
N SER A 75 6.15 3.47 17.90
CA SER A 75 6.27 4.33 16.71
C SER A 75 7.39 5.36 16.85
N VAL A 76 8.63 4.89 16.99
CA VAL A 76 9.83 5.72 17.16
C VAL A 76 10.99 5.24 16.30
N PHE A 77 11.80 6.18 15.81
CA PHE A 77 13.08 5.89 15.17
C PHE A 77 14.20 6.14 16.17
N GLN A 78 15.01 5.11 16.43
CA GLN A 78 16.10 5.17 17.41
C GLN A 78 17.44 4.88 16.76
N TYR A 79 18.43 5.71 17.06
CA TYR A 79 19.82 5.48 16.70
C TYR A 79 20.75 6.15 17.70
N LYS A 80 21.60 5.35 18.38
CA LYS A 80 22.44 5.80 19.50
C LYS A 80 21.58 6.54 20.54
N ASP A 81 21.90 7.80 20.83
CA ASP A 81 21.19 8.66 21.78
C ASP A 81 20.04 9.47 21.14
N MET A 82 19.86 9.34 19.82
CA MET A 82 18.84 10.07 19.08
C MET A 82 17.54 9.26 19.00
N THR A 83 16.44 9.90 19.34
CA THR A 83 15.08 9.36 19.17
C THR A 83 14.23 10.39 18.43
N ILE A 84 13.62 9.98 17.33
CA ILE A 84 12.69 10.80 16.54
C ILE A 84 11.32 10.12 16.58
N SER A 85 10.27 10.87 16.82
CA SER A 85 8.91 10.31 16.83
C SER A 85 8.41 10.03 15.41
N MET A 86 7.57 9.01 15.24
CA MET A 86 6.94 8.72 13.94
C MET A 86 6.12 9.90 13.42
N ALA A 87 5.39 10.58 14.33
CA ALA A 87 4.56 11.71 13.99
C ALA A 87 5.37 12.86 13.37
N GLU A 88 6.46 13.24 14.03
CA GLU A 88 7.38 14.28 13.56
C GLU A 88 7.97 13.93 12.19
N ALA A 89 8.52 12.72 12.04
CA ALA A 89 9.13 12.29 10.79
C ALA A 89 8.13 12.27 9.62
N LEU A 90 6.89 11.84 9.89
CA LEU A 90 5.83 11.74 8.89
C LEU A 90 5.28 13.11 8.49
N GLU A 91 5.17 14.05 9.43
CA GLU A 91 4.78 15.43 9.16
C GLU A 91 5.81 16.13 8.26
N THR A 92 7.11 16.06 8.63
CA THR A 92 8.20 16.62 7.82
C THR A 92 8.27 15.99 6.43
N TRP A 93 7.98 14.70 6.29
CA TRP A 93 7.97 14.03 4.99
C TRP A 93 6.82 14.49 4.08
N LYS A 94 5.67 14.87 4.65
CA LYS A 94 4.50 15.35 3.90
C LYS A 94 4.60 16.82 3.51
N GLU A 95 5.23 17.64 4.33
CA GLU A 95 5.33 19.10 4.16
C GLU A 95 5.66 19.56 2.72
N PRO A 96 6.62 18.96 1.99
CA PRO A 96 6.96 19.41 0.64
C PRO A 96 5.83 19.22 -0.37
N LEU A 97 4.99 18.19 -0.18
CA LEU A 97 3.87 17.89 -1.07
C LEU A 97 2.60 18.64 -0.69
N GLU A 98 2.41 19.04 0.57
CA GLU A 98 1.21 19.77 1.04
C GLU A 98 0.95 21.05 0.25
N LYS A 99 2.00 21.70 -0.26
CA LYS A 99 1.86 22.93 -1.06
C LYS A 99 1.17 22.69 -2.41
N VAL A 100 1.36 21.52 -3.02
CA VAL A 100 0.89 21.19 -4.38
C VAL A 100 -0.27 20.18 -4.34
N PHE A 101 -0.20 19.23 -3.41
CA PHE A 101 -1.17 18.18 -3.13
C PHE A 101 -1.56 18.27 -1.66
N LYS A 102 -2.50 19.15 -1.34
CA LYS A 102 -3.02 19.27 0.02
C LYS A 102 -3.64 17.93 0.43
N THR A 103 -3.18 17.35 1.53
CA THR A 103 -3.81 16.14 2.10
C THR A 103 -5.21 16.45 2.62
N ARG A 104 -5.49 17.73 2.91
CA ARG A 104 -6.81 18.23 3.31
C ARG A 104 -7.37 19.14 2.20
N SER A 105 -8.47 18.75 1.60
CA SER A 105 -9.26 19.56 0.67
C SER A 105 -9.85 20.82 1.33
N GLY A 106 -9.95 20.84 2.67
CA GLY A 106 -10.42 21.98 3.45
C GLY A 106 -11.94 22.07 3.57
N SER A 107 -12.66 21.00 3.27
CA SER A 107 -14.10 20.88 3.56
C SER A 107 -14.34 20.65 5.05
N GLU A 108 -15.53 20.99 5.56
CA GLU A 108 -15.91 20.73 6.98
C GLU A 108 -15.88 19.24 7.35
N THR A 109 -15.86 18.35 6.36
CA THR A 109 -15.74 16.89 6.49
C THR A 109 -14.30 16.37 6.55
N ASP A 110 -13.30 17.25 6.44
CA ASP A 110 -11.88 16.90 6.23
C ASP A 110 -11.08 16.77 7.53
N ASP A 111 -11.76 16.44 8.62
CA ASP A 111 -11.12 16.16 9.89
C ASP A 111 -10.62 14.71 9.92
N ALA A 112 -9.56 14.46 9.15
CA ALA A 112 -8.80 13.21 9.14
C ALA A 112 -8.18 12.86 10.52
N THR A 113 -8.33 13.73 11.53
CA THR A 113 -8.01 13.44 12.94
C THR A 113 -9.08 12.61 13.63
N LYS A 114 -10.32 12.57 13.09
CA LYS A 114 -11.29 11.53 13.44
C LYS A 114 -10.84 10.25 12.75
N ASN A 115 -9.90 9.56 13.40
CA ASN A 115 -9.69 8.13 13.23
C ASN A 115 -11.01 7.43 13.59
N VAL A 116 -11.94 7.40 12.65
CA VAL A 116 -13.00 6.41 12.69
C VAL A 116 -12.37 5.18 12.08
N ASP A 117 -11.67 4.43 12.93
CA ASP A 117 -11.30 3.06 12.61
C ASP A 117 -12.60 2.31 12.41
N HIS A 118 -13.02 2.18 11.15
CA HIS A 118 -14.17 1.37 10.79
C HIS A 118 -13.85 -0.13 10.84
N GLY A 119 -12.61 -0.50 11.21
CA GLY A 119 -12.11 -1.85 11.09
C GLY A 119 -12.19 -2.37 9.66
N VAL A 120 -11.74 -3.60 9.46
CA VAL A 120 -12.18 -4.36 8.29
C VAL A 120 -13.56 -4.92 8.65
N TYR A 121 -14.56 -4.73 7.78
CA TYR A 121 -15.84 -5.43 7.93
C TYR A 121 -15.58 -6.94 7.82
N ASP A 122 -15.52 -7.61 8.97
CA ASP A 122 -15.35 -9.06 9.08
C ASP A 122 -16.73 -9.69 9.21
N THR A 123 -17.19 -10.34 8.14
CA THR A 123 -18.34 -11.24 8.20
C THR A 123 -17.90 -12.65 7.81
N LYS A 124 -18.17 -13.60 8.70
CA LYS A 124 -17.97 -15.03 8.43
C LYS A 124 -19.06 -15.59 7.51
N ASP A 125 -20.19 -14.89 7.44
CA ASP A 125 -21.35 -15.27 6.66
C ASP A 125 -21.35 -14.51 5.33
N VAL A 126 -20.54 -14.99 4.39
CA VAL A 126 -20.65 -14.59 2.99
C VAL A 126 -21.85 -15.34 2.42
N HIS A 127 -22.99 -14.66 2.29
CA HIS A 127 -24.18 -15.21 1.68
C HIS A 127 -23.98 -15.38 0.16
N ILE A 128 -23.40 -16.51 -0.22
CA ILE A 128 -23.33 -16.96 -1.60
C ILE A 128 -24.60 -17.77 -1.86
N CYS A 129 -25.35 -17.42 -2.90
CA CYS A 129 -26.55 -18.16 -3.27
C CYS A 129 -26.21 -19.63 -3.53
N SER A 130 -26.65 -20.52 -2.62
CA SER A 130 -26.42 -21.96 -2.68
C SER A 130 -27.25 -22.64 -3.78
N HIS A 131 -28.37 -22.01 -4.14
CA HIS A 131 -29.26 -22.45 -5.20
C HIS A 131 -28.87 -21.74 -6.51
N LYS A 132 -27.95 -22.34 -7.27
CA LYS A 132 -27.60 -21.93 -8.65
C LYS A 132 -28.74 -22.24 -9.65
N ILE A 133 -29.98 -21.89 -9.30
CA ILE A 133 -31.17 -22.18 -10.12
C ILE A 133 -31.27 -21.17 -11.28
N ALA A 134 -30.82 -19.92 -11.07
CA ALA A 134 -30.79 -18.88 -12.09
C ALA A 134 -29.41 -18.23 -12.15
N GLN A 135 -28.85 -18.09 -13.35
CA GLN A 135 -27.65 -17.30 -13.63
C GLN A 135 -28.08 -15.86 -13.96
N PRO A 136 -27.92 -14.88 -13.06
CA PRO A 136 -28.31 -13.50 -13.33
C PRO A 136 -27.47 -12.95 -14.48
N THR A 137 -28.12 -12.25 -15.42
CA THR A 137 -27.41 -11.55 -16.50
C THR A 137 -27.16 -10.11 -16.08
N VAL A 138 -25.89 -9.71 -16.00
CA VAL A 138 -25.46 -8.35 -15.67
C VAL A 138 -25.07 -7.64 -16.96
N PHE A 139 -25.68 -6.49 -17.23
CA PHE A 139 -25.33 -5.66 -18.38
C PHE A 139 -24.46 -4.49 -17.92
N ILE A 140 -23.27 -4.35 -18.50
CA ILE A 140 -22.34 -3.25 -18.23
C ILE A 140 -22.25 -2.39 -19.50
N PRO A 141 -22.92 -1.23 -19.54
CA PRO A 141 -22.75 -0.27 -20.62
C PRO A 141 -21.40 0.43 -20.47
N VAL A 142 -20.56 0.32 -21.49
CA VAL A 142 -19.23 0.94 -21.53
C VAL A 142 -19.31 2.15 -22.44
N PHE A 143 -19.17 3.34 -21.89
CA PHE A 143 -19.11 4.57 -22.67
C PHE A 143 -17.65 4.91 -23.00
N PRO A 144 -17.38 5.65 -24.10
CA PRO A 144 -16.04 6.17 -24.36
C PRO A 144 -15.50 6.95 -23.16
N GLY A 145 -14.34 6.54 -22.64
CA GLY A 145 -13.73 7.11 -21.44
C GLY A 145 -14.13 6.44 -20.12
N THR A 146 -15.02 5.45 -20.14
CA THR A 146 -15.24 4.55 -18.98
C THR A 146 -13.98 3.72 -18.75
N ASN A 147 -13.61 3.51 -17.49
CA ASN A 147 -12.50 2.65 -17.08
C ASN A 147 -13.00 1.64 -16.03
N CYS A 148 -12.27 0.53 -15.86
CA CYS A 148 -12.55 -0.55 -14.89
C CYS A 148 -13.74 -1.47 -15.22
N GLU A 149 -14.24 -1.46 -16.46
CA GLU A 149 -15.31 -2.34 -16.94
C GLU A 149 -14.89 -3.82 -16.93
N TYR A 150 -13.60 -4.11 -17.20
CA TYR A 150 -13.05 -5.47 -17.13
C TYR A 150 -12.98 -5.99 -15.69
N ASP A 151 -12.60 -5.14 -14.73
CA ASP A 151 -12.56 -5.50 -13.31
C ASP A 151 -13.96 -5.79 -12.79
N SER A 152 -14.92 -4.94 -13.16
CA SER A 152 -16.34 -5.13 -12.85
C SER A 152 -16.88 -6.43 -13.45
N THR A 153 -16.54 -6.71 -14.71
CA THR A 153 -16.92 -7.97 -15.40
C THR A 153 -16.43 -9.19 -14.62
N LYS A 154 -15.13 -9.23 -14.30
CA LYS A 154 -14.52 -10.35 -13.56
C LYS A 154 -15.12 -10.51 -12.16
N ALA A 155 -15.46 -9.42 -11.49
CA ALA A 155 -16.08 -9.47 -10.17
C ALA A 155 -17.47 -10.13 -10.21
N PHE A 156 -18.31 -9.76 -11.17
CA PHE A 156 -19.64 -10.34 -11.36
C PHE A 156 -19.59 -11.80 -11.83
N GLU A 157 -18.66 -12.15 -12.73
CA GLU A 157 -18.45 -13.54 -13.15
C GLU A 157 -17.98 -14.44 -12.00
N ARG A 158 -17.07 -13.95 -11.15
CA ARG A 158 -16.63 -14.67 -9.93
C ARG A 158 -17.80 -14.91 -8.96
N ALA A 159 -18.76 -13.99 -8.90
CA ALA A 159 -19.99 -14.16 -8.14
C ALA A 159 -21.02 -15.10 -8.83
N GLY A 160 -20.73 -15.57 -10.04
CA GLY A 160 -21.54 -16.54 -10.79
C GLY A 160 -22.54 -15.91 -11.77
N ALA A 161 -22.48 -14.61 -12.03
CA ALA A 161 -23.33 -13.95 -13.02
C ALA A 161 -22.82 -14.17 -14.45
N LYS A 162 -23.71 -14.04 -15.44
CA LYS A 162 -23.36 -13.90 -16.86
C LYS A 162 -23.24 -12.41 -17.17
N VAL A 163 -22.06 -11.93 -17.55
CA VAL A 163 -21.87 -10.50 -17.83
C VAL A 163 -21.93 -10.25 -19.33
N ILE A 164 -22.62 -9.18 -19.72
CA ILE A 164 -22.64 -8.65 -21.08
C ILE A 164 -22.08 -7.23 -21.00
N THR A 165 -20.84 -7.09 -21.47
CA THR A 165 -20.16 -5.79 -21.55
C THR A 165 -20.28 -5.29 -22.98
N LYS A 166 -20.94 -4.13 -23.16
CA LYS A 166 -21.20 -3.59 -24.49
C LYS A 166 -20.83 -2.12 -24.56
N VAL A 167 -20.02 -1.79 -25.57
CA VAL A 167 -19.58 -0.42 -25.81
C VAL A 167 -20.71 0.37 -26.43
N PHE A 168 -21.17 1.40 -25.74
CA PHE A 168 -22.18 2.33 -26.21
C PHE A 168 -21.51 3.49 -26.93
N LYS A 169 -21.47 3.45 -28.27
CA LYS A 169 -20.95 4.54 -29.09
C LYS A 169 -21.96 5.69 -29.07
N ASN A 170 -21.55 6.84 -28.57
CA ASN A 170 -22.41 8.01 -28.39
C ASN A 170 -21.95 9.24 -29.19
N LEU A 171 -21.17 9.04 -30.26
CA LEU A 171 -20.66 10.13 -31.11
C LEU A 171 -21.76 10.71 -32.01
N ASP A 172 -22.62 9.88 -32.59
CA ASP A 172 -23.79 10.32 -33.35
C ASP A 172 -25.02 9.40 -33.16
N ALA A 173 -26.16 9.79 -33.75
CA ALA A 173 -27.42 9.04 -33.62
C ALA A 173 -27.42 7.70 -34.38
N ALA A 174 -26.53 7.51 -35.35
CA ALA A 174 -26.37 6.25 -36.06
C ALA A 174 -25.54 5.27 -35.22
N ASP A 175 -24.49 5.77 -34.57
CA ASP A 175 -23.63 5.06 -33.63
C ASP A 175 -24.42 4.52 -32.44
N ILE A 176 -25.39 5.28 -31.91
CA ILE A 176 -26.29 4.81 -30.84
C ILE A 176 -27.13 3.61 -31.30
N ARG A 177 -27.54 3.57 -32.57
CA ARG A 177 -28.37 2.47 -33.12
C ARG A 177 -27.54 1.23 -33.46
N ASP A 178 -26.25 1.41 -33.79
CA ASP A 178 -25.28 0.34 -34.06
C ASP A 178 -24.68 -0.27 -32.77
N SER A 179 -24.92 0.37 -31.63
CA SER A 179 -24.37 -0.01 -30.32
C SER A 179 -25.26 -0.90 -29.47
#